data_AF-A0A956WV29-F1
#
_entry.id   AF-A0A956WV29-F1
#
_cell.length_a   1.000
_cell.length_b   1.000
_cell.length_c   1.000
_cell.angle_alpha   90.00
_cell.angle_beta   90.00
_cell.angle_gamma   90.00
#
_symmetry.space_group_name_H-M   'P 1'
#
loop_
_entity.id
_entity.type
_entity.pdbx_description
1 polymer ?
#
loop_
_entity_poly.entity_id
_entity_poly.type
_entity_poly.pdbx_seq_one_letter_code
_entity_poly.pdbx_strand_id
1 'polypeptide(L)'
;WWLNHLHHYDLARGGKRPFIFSRWGGLGNHRYPIGFSGDTVVSWESLAFQPYFTATAANVAYGWWSHDIGGHMQGIEDRELYTRWVQFGVFSPIFRLHSTKNPFHERRPWGYDAEVLRITRDVMQLRHALIPYLYTMARLDEMEGITLVRPMYHDYPSRDEAYACPQQYLFGTDFIVAPYTEPADGDTRLSRQAVWLPPGDWYHFLSGAYFQGDAWYTCYGGLDDIPVFVRAGAIVPLGPKAGWGGTDNPEELHLHIFAGDDGRFVLYEDDGETTAHQKGEFALTRFEQRWNDGRLQITISPPGGDHSFVPESRTYILHIHGISMPGRIAMMVDGDSQSRVYDYDEIKEICRVEPLTLQSGARGRITVRFAADATPLSRRDRTQEELRRMIAAFRLDSLAKMWLISRLKEMAENPDRLADFGIDLTPSQMCALLEVTQGVGVNLVVDKAEPYLLVVWNNRGLSGFRYHFAQLRPEKWFARERFGSSVGITPGFQAIRPEGQRWRLTVDYFGLQTLSFDGRGRSD
;
A
#
# COMPACT_ATOMS: atom_id res chain seq x y z
N TRP A 1 30.15 -7.45 -12.34
CA TRP A 1 29.71 -6.77 -13.58
C TRP A 1 29.93 -7.64 -14.82
N TRP A 2 31.18 -7.93 -15.25
CA TRP A 2 31.44 -8.69 -16.49
C TRP A 2 30.82 -10.10 -16.53
N LEU A 3 30.88 -10.84 -15.41
CA LEU A 3 30.25 -12.17 -15.34
C LEU A 3 28.72 -12.13 -15.50
N ASN A 4 28.05 -11.12 -14.94
CA ASN A 4 26.60 -10.95 -15.11
C ASN A 4 26.25 -10.74 -16.59
N HIS A 5 27.02 -9.93 -17.30
CA HIS A 5 26.88 -9.71 -18.75
C HIS A 5 27.04 -11.03 -19.52
N LEU A 6 28.15 -11.75 -19.30
CA LEU A 6 28.41 -13.01 -20.02
C LEU A 6 27.34 -14.07 -19.75
N HIS A 7 26.96 -14.28 -18.49
CA HIS A 7 25.93 -15.26 -18.13
C HIS A 7 24.56 -14.90 -18.67
N HIS A 8 24.19 -13.61 -18.66
CA HIS A 8 22.91 -13.15 -19.22
C HIS A 8 22.80 -13.52 -20.70
N TYR A 9 23.81 -13.19 -21.52
CA TYR A 9 23.78 -13.52 -22.95
C TYR A 9 23.96 -15.01 -23.25
N ASP A 10 24.65 -15.76 -22.39
CA ASP A 10 24.74 -17.22 -22.51
C ASP A 10 23.36 -17.88 -22.34
N LEU A 11 22.61 -17.46 -21.31
CA LEU A 11 21.23 -17.93 -21.07
C LEU A 11 20.25 -17.49 -22.17
N ALA A 12 20.51 -16.37 -22.86
CA ALA A 12 19.66 -15.86 -23.94
C ALA A 12 19.71 -16.70 -25.23
N ARG A 13 20.72 -17.56 -25.41
CA ARG A 13 20.98 -18.24 -26.70
C ARG A 13 19.82 -19.11 -27.21
N GLY A 14 18.96 -19.58 -26.31
CA GLY A 14 17.77 -20.37 -26.64
C GLY A 14 16.54 -19.57 -27.06
N GLY A 15 16.65 -18.24 -27.20
CA GLY A 15 15.50 -17.35 -27.50
C GLY A 15 14.61 -17.05 -26.29
N LYS A 16 14.90 -17.65 -25.13
CA LYS A 16 14.23 -17.39 -23.85
C LYS A 16 14.77 -16.12 -23.18
N ARG A 17 13.96 -15.54 -22.29
CA ARG A 17 14.37 -14.42 -21.45
C ARG A 17 15.41 -14.87 -20.43
N PRO A 18 16.60 -14.24 -20.36
CA PRO A 18 17.60 -14.60 -19.37
C PRO A 18 17.13 -14.25 -17.96
N PHE A 19 17.44 -15.13 -17.02
CA PHE A 19 17.11 -14.92 -15.62
C PHE A 19 18.33 -15.21 -14.75
N ILE A 20 18.86 -14.17 -14.10
CA ILE A 20 19.97 -14.29 -13.15
C ILE A 20 19.71 -13.44 -11.90
N PHE A 21 20.07 -13.96 -10.74
CA PHE A 21 20.15 -13.19 -9.49
C PHE A 21 21.61 -12.82 -9.22
N SER A 22 21.86 -11.59 -8.81
CA SER A 22 23.20 -11.15 -8.42
C SER A 22 23.12 -9.99 -7.43
N ARG A 23 24.16 -9.83 -6.60
CA ARG A 23 24.27 -8.66 -5.71
C ARG A 23 24.55 -7.38 -6.51
N TRP A 24 24.45 -6.24 -5.84
CA TRP A 24 24.73 -4.93 -6.44
C TRP A 24 26.09 -4.91 -7.14
N GLY A 25 26.06 -4.71 -8.45
CA GLY A 25 27.25 -4.69 -9.31
C GLY A 25 27.68 -3.29 -9.77
N GLY A 26 27.06 -2.23 -9.25
CA GLY A 26 27.22 -0.84 -9.72
C GLY A 26 26.12 -0.37 -10.68
N LEU A 27 26.19 0.91 -11.07
CA LEU A 27 25.25 1.53 -12.00
C LEU A 27 25.20 0.77 -13.34
N GLY A 28 24.00 0.68 -13.94
CA GLY A 28 23.79 -0.01 -15.21
C GLY A 28 23.65 -1.54 -15.12
N ASN A 29 23.77 -2.15 -13.93
CA ASN A 29 23.58 -3.60 -13.79
C ASN A 29 22.13 -4.05 -13.96
N HIS A 30 21.13 -3.17 -13.81
CA HIS A 30 19.72 -3.52 -14.02
C HIS A 30 19.43 -4.19 -15.37
N ARG A 31 20.32 -4.02 -16.36
CA ARG A 31 20.25 -4.66 -17.68
C ARG A 31 20.43 -6.18 -17.66
N TYR A 32 20.98 -6.75 -16.59
CA TYR A 32 21.40 -8.15 -16.58
C TYR A 32 20.71 -8.98 -15.47
N PRO A 33 21.02 -8.80 -14.16
CA PRO A 33 20.32 -9.52 -13.11
C PRO A 33 19.19 -8.76 -12.45
N ILE A 34 18.37 -9.55 -11.77
CA ILE A 34 17.60 -9.11 -10.61
C ILE A 34 18.58 -8.88 -9.46
N GLY A 35 18.55 -7.68 -8.90
CA GLY A 35 19.33 -7.29 -7.73
C GLY A 35 18.69 -7.77 -6.44
N PHE A 36 19.47 -7.93 -5.37
CA PHE A 36 18.90 -8.15 -4.04
C PHE A 36 19.70 -7.51 -2.90
N SER A 37 19.02 -7.27 -1.78
CA SER A 37 19.55 -6.57 -0.60
C SER A 37 20.67 -7.27 0.16
N GLY A 38 21.02 -8.50 -0.22
CA GLY A 38 21.98 -9.32 0.50
C GLY A 38 21.43 -9.88 1.81
N ASP A 39 22.34 -10.21 2.72
CA ASP A 39 22.06 -11.04 3.89
C ASP A 39 21.47 -10.20 5.04
N THR A 40 20.17 -9.92 4.96
CA THR A 40 19.45 -9.15 5.99
C THR A 40 19.37 -9.90 7.33
N VAL A 41 19.52 -9.18 8.45
CA VAL A 41 19.33 -9.77 9.78
C VAL A 41 17.84 -10.01 10.02
N VAL A 42 17.46 -11.10 10.70
CA VAL A 42 16.06 -11.32 11.12
C VAL A 42 15.73 -10.35 12.26
N SER A 43 15.24 -9.16 11.93
CA SER A 43 14.84 -8.13 12.89
C SER A 43 13.84 -7.13 12.31
N TRP A 44 13.09 -6.45 13.17
CA TRP A 44 12.16 -5.39 12.78
C TRP A 44 12.88 -4.20 12.14
N GLU A 45 14.07 -3.83 12.60
CA GLU A 45 14.86 -2.76 12.00
C GLU A 45 15.26 -3.08 10.56
N SER A 46 15.50 -4.36 10.25
CA SER A 46 15.79 -4.80 8.89
C SER A 46 14.55 -4.73 8.00
N LEU A 47 13.38 -5.11 8.52
CA LEU A 47 12.09 -4.95 7.82
C LEU A 47 11.76 -3.47 7.59
N ALA A 48 11.87 -2.62 8.60
CA ALA A 48 11.60 -1.18 8.51
C ALA A 48 12.47 -0.46 7.46
N PHE A 49 13.69 -0.96 7.24
CA PHE A 49 14.58 -0.45 6.19
C PHE A 49 14.20 -0.90 4.76
N GLN A 50 13.58 -2.08 4.60
CA GLN A 50 13.37 -2.65 3.26
C GLN A 50 12.45 -1.82 2.34
N PRO A 51 11.33 -1.23 2.77
CA PRO A 51 10.49 -0.42 1.89
C PRO A 51 11.27 0.75 1.27
N TYR A 52 11.99 1.51 2.09
CA TYR A 52 12.83 2.62 1.64
C TYR A 52 13.89 2.15 0.66
N PHE A 53 14.62 1.08 1.01
CA PHE A 53 15.71 0.58 0.19
C PHE A 53 15.22 0.00 -1.15
N THR A 54 14.07 -0.67 -1.14
CA THR A 54 13.45 -1.23 -2.35
C THR A 54 12.93 -0.10 -3.25
N ALA A 55 12.27 0.91 -2.69
CA ALA A 55 11.77 2.05 -3.46
C ALA A 55 12.90 2.89 -4.06
N THR A 56 13.95 3.18 -3.29
CA THR A 56 15.07 3.98 -3.78
C THR A 56 15.94 3.28 -4.83
N ALA A 57 15.81 1.96 -5.02
CA ALA A 57 16.42 1.25 -6.13
C ALA A 57 15.96 1.79 -7.51
N ALA A 58 14.74 2.35 -7.57
CA ALA A 58 14.22 3.02 -8.76
C ALA A 58 15.08 4.22 -9.20
N ASN A 59 15.73 4.93 -8.27
CA ASN A 59 16.59 6.09 -8.59
C ASN A 59 17.80 5.75 -9.44
N VAL A 60 18.18 4.47 -9.48
CA VAL A 60 19.29 3.95 -10.30
C VAL A 60 18.80 2.95 -11.35
N ALA A 61 17.50 3.04 -11.70
CA ALA A 61 16.80 2.18 -12.65
C ALA A 61 16.86 0.69 -12.32
N TYR A 62 16.97 0.33 -11.03
CA TYR A 62 17.06 -1.06 -10.60
C TYR A 62 15.73 -1.56 -10.02
N GLY A 63 14.67 -1.44 -10.83
CA GLY A 63 13.28 -1.66 -10.41
C GLY A 63 12.93 -3.06 -9.94
N TRP A 64 13.50 -4.09 -10.59
CA TRP A 64 13.31 -5.49 -10.20
C TRP A 64 14.25 -5.87 -9.04
N TRP A 65 14.09 -5.19 -7.92
CA TRP A 65 14.83 -5.42 -6.69
C TRP A 65 14.17 -6.50 -5.83
N SER A 66 14.99 -7.38 -5.26
CA SER A 66 14.57 -8.44 -4.35
C SER A 66 15.15 -8.24 -2.95
N HIS A 67 14.55 -8.86 -1.98
CA HIS A 67 15.10 -9.03 -0.63
C HIS A 67 14.69 -10.42 -0.12
N ASP A 68 15.32 -10.86 0.96
CA ASP A 68 15.01 -12.14 1.57
C ASP A 68 13.80 -11.98 2.49
N ILE A 69 12.63 -12.40 2.01
CA ILE A 69 11.38 -12.26 2.77
C ILE A 69 11.46 -13.12 4.04
N GLY A 70 11.27 -12.48 5.20
CA GLY A 70 11.42 -13.07 6.53
C GLY A 70 12.82 -12.89 7.15
N GLY A 71 13.76 -12.29 6.44
CA GLY A 71 15.15 -12.11 6.87
C GLY A 71 16.06 -13.29 6.51
N HIS A 72 17.36 -13.05 6.42
CA HIS A 72 18.33 -14.01 5.87
C HIS A 72 19.06 -14.82 6.95
N MET A 73 19.62 -14.14 7.95
CA MET A 73 20.52 -14.72 8.95
C MET A 73 20.40 -14.04 10.31
N GLN A 74 20.97 -14.66 11.35
CA GLN A 74 21.06 -14.08 12.70
C GLN A 74 19.69 -13.62 13.24
N GLY A 75 19.68 -12.89 14.35
CA GLY A 75 18.44 -12.35 14.91
C GLY A 75 17.55 -13.43 15.55
N ILE A 76 16.29 -13.07 15.77
CA ILE A 76 15.31 -13.88 16.50
C ILE A 76 14.11 -14.08 15.57
N GLU A 77 13.75 -15.34 15.31
CA GLU A 77 12.52 -15.64 14.58
C GLU A 77 11.32 -15.18 15.39
N ASP A 78 10.43 -14.47 14.72
CA ASP A 78 9.18 -13.99 15.28
C ASP A 78 8.07 -14.16 14.24
N ARG A 79 6.94 -14.70 14.68
CA ARG A 79 5.83 -15.04 13.79
C ARG A 79 5.17 -13.79 13.19
N GLU A 80 5.11 -12.70 13.97
CA GLU A 80 4.52 -11.45 13.52
C GLU A 80 5.44 -10.80 12.49
N LEU A 81 6.75 -10.70 12.79
CA LEU A 81 7.77 -10.21 11.87
C LEU A 81 7.75 -10.97 10.53
N TYR A 82 7.75 -12.31 10.56
CA TYR A 82 7.67 -13.13 9.34
C TYR A 82 6.40 -12.81 8.54
N THR A 83 5.25 -12.73 9.21
CA THR A 83 3.96 -12.46 8.56
C THR A 83 3.94 -11.06 7.93
N ARG A 84 4.41 -10.03 8.65
CA ARG A 84 4.52 -8.65 8.13
C ARG A 84 5.48 -8.58 6.94
N TRP A 85 6.59 -9.30 6.99
CA TRP A 85 7.53 -9.36 5.88
C TRP A 85 6.93 -10.03 4.64
N VAL A 86 6.16 -11.12 4.82
CA VAL A 86 5.43 -11.76 3.72
C VAL A 86 4.39 -10.80 3.11
N GLN A 87 3.63 -10.08 3.94
CA GLN A 87 2.68 -9.07 3.47
C GLN A 87 3.36 -7.97 2.64
N PHE A 88 4.48 -7.43 3.11
CA PHE A 88 5.31 -6.49 2.34
C PHE A 88 5.83 -7.13 1.03
N GLY A 89 6.29 -8.38 1.10
CA GLY A 89 6.83 -9.12 -0.03
C GLY A 89 5.84 -9.28 -1.19
N VAL A 90 4.53 -9.41 -0.90
CA VAL A 90 3.47 -9.46 -1.92
C VAL A 90 3.45 -8.21 -2.80
N PHE A 91 3.78 -7.06 -2.22
CA PHE A 91 3.86 -5.77 -2.90
C PHE A 91 5.30 -5.36 -3.24
N SER A 92 6.20 -6.32 -3.37
CA SER A 92 7.58 -6.10 -3.78
C SER A 92 7.83 -6.58 -5.23
N PRO A 93 8.87 -6.12 -5.93
CA PRO A 93 9.12 -6.56 -7.31
C PRO A 93 9.27 -8.08 -7.41
N ILE A 94 10.01 -8.68 -6.49
CA ILE A 94 10.27 -10.12 -6.47
C ILE A 94 9.83 -10.73 -5.14
N PHE A 95 8.94 -11.72 -5.22
CA PHE A 95 8.49 -12.50 -4.06
C PHE A 95 9.42 -13.70 -3.85
N ARG A 96 10.43 -13.58 -2.98
CA ARG A 96 11.41 -14.65 -2.72
C ARG A 96 11.60 -14.90 -1.22
N LEU A 97 11.10 -16.05 -0.76
CA LEU A 97 11.39 -16.58 0.57
C LEU A 97 12.79 -17.21 0.55
N HIS A 98 13.70 -16.72 1.41
CA HIS A 98 15.09 -17.19 1.43
C HIS A 98 15.74 -16.96 2.78
N SER A 99 16.69 -17.81 3.13
CA SER A 99 17.54 -17.66 4.32
C SER A 99 18.82 -18.49 4.18
N THR A 100 19.79 -18.20 5.04
CA THR A 100 20.91 -19.10 5.29
C THR A 100 20.39 -20.47 5.75
N LYS A 101 21.15 -21.53 5.44
CA LYS A 101 20.86 -22.91 5.88
C LYS A 101 21.08 -23.05 7.39
N ASN A 102 20.12 -22.57 8.16
CA ASN A 102 20.05 -22.67 9.62
C ASN A 102 18.74 -23.39 9.97
N PRO A 103 18.75 -24.52 10.69
CA PRO A 103 17.53 -25.24 11.05
C PRO A 103 16.57 -24.42 11.94
N PHE A 104 17.04 -23.31 12.52
CA PHE A 104 16.24 -22.42 13.34
C PHE A 104 15.66 -21.21 12.58
N HIS A 105 15.92 -21.07 11.28
CA HIS A 105 15.22 -20.08 10.43
C HIS A 105 14.03 -20.74 9.73
N GLU A 106 12.82 -20.21 9.95
CA GLU A 106 11.60 -20.76 9.37
C GLU A 106 11.02 -19.81 8.32
N ARG A 107 11.00 -20.27 7.06
CA ARG A 107 10.47 -19.49 5.91
C ARG A 107 9.26 -20.15 5.28
N ARG A 108 8.86 -21.33 5.73
CA ARG A 108 7.70 -22.05 5.22
C ARG A 108 6.43 -21.47 5.86
N PRO A 109 5.42 -21.08 5.07
CA PRO A 109 4.14 -20.58 5.59
C PRO A 109 3.46 -21.50 6.62
N TRP A 110 3.68 -22.82 6.50
CA TRP A 110 3.11 -23.85 7.38
C TRP A 110 4.03 -24.25 8.56
N GLY A 111 5.17 -23.58 8.75
CA GLY A 111 6.09 -23.86 9.86
C GLY A 111 5.71 -23.21 11.19
N TYR A 112 4.73 -22.28 11.16
CA TYR A 112 4.22 -21.56 12.33
C TYR A 112 2.84 -22.11 12.76
N ASP A 113 1.95 -21.26 13.25
CA ASP A 113 0.59 -21.62 13.64
C ASP A 113 -0.44 -21.47 12.50
N ALA A 114 -1.69 -21.86 12.78
CA ALA A 114 -2.78 -21.83 11.81
C ALA A 114 -3.16 -20.42 11.35
N GLU A 115 -2.95 -19.40 12.19
CA GLU A 115 -3.24 -18.01 11.86
C GLU A 115 -2.23 -17.49 10.85
N VAL A 116 -0.93 -17.69 11.11
CA VAL A 116 0.15 -17.34 10.17
C VAL A 116 -0.05 -18.06 8.85
N LEU A 117 -0.31 -19.37 8.87
CA LEU A 117 -0.53 -20.14 7.65
C LEU A 117 -1.72 -19.61 6.84
N ARG A 118 -2.83 -19.26 7.49
CA ARG A 118 -4.00 -18.70 6.81
C ARG A 118 -3.64 -17.36 6.15
N ILE A 119 -3.10 -16.43 6.92
CA ILE A 119 -2.79 -15.06 6.44
C ILE A 119 -1.76 -15.11 5.32
N THR A 120 -0.66 -15.82 5.51
CA THR A 120 0.40 -15.92 4.49
C THR A 120 -0.08 -16.61 3.23
N ARG A 121 -0.93 -17.64 3.32
CA ARG A 121 -1.58 -18.25 2.15
C ARG A 121 -2.46 -17.25 1.41
N ASP A 122 -3.31 -16.50 2.13
CA ASP A 122 -4.25 -15.56 1.53
C ASP A 122 -3.50 -14.45 0.76
N VAL A 123 -2.44 -13.88 1.35
CA VAL A 123 -1.66 -12.83 0.68
C VAL A 123 -0.77 -13.38 -0.44
N MET A 124 -0.25 -14.61 -0.33
CA MET A 124 0.47 -15.26 -1.44
C MET A 124 -0.47 -15.60 -2.61
N GLN A 125 -1.74 -15.94 -2.34
CA GLN A 125 -2.76 -16.07 -3.38
C GLN A 125 -3.10 -14.72 -4.02
N LEU A 126 -3.15 -13.64 -3.24
CA LEU A 126 -3.26 -12.29 -3.79
C LEU A 126 -2.08 -11.93 -4.69
N ARG A 127 -0.84 -12.26 -4.31
CA ARG A 127 0.35 -12.07 -5.16
C ARG A 127 0.19 -12.75 -6.52
N HIS A 128 -0.32 -13.97 -6.51
CA HIS A 128 -0.56 -14.74 -7.72
C HIS A 128 -1.68 -14.11 -8.57
N ALA A 129 -2.81 -13.75 -7.94
CA ALA A 129 -3.89 -13.03 -8.60
C ALA A 129 -3.42 -11.70 -9.22
N LEU A 130 -2.42 -11.04 -8.65
CA LEU A 130 -1.84 -9.80 -9.20
C LEU A 130 -0.97 -9.98 -10.46
N ILE A 131 -0.70 -11.21 -10.92
CA ILE A 131 0.16 -11.46 -12.09
C ILE A 131 -0.22 -10.61 -13.33
N PRO A 132 -1.50 -10.50 -13.75
CA PRO A 132 -1.86 -9.66 -14.89
C PRO A 132 -1.46 -8.19 -14.73
N TYR A 133 -1.64 -7.62 -13.53
CA TYR A 133 -1.20 -6.27 -13.20
C TYR A 133 0.33 -6.16 -13.17
N LEU A 134 0.99 -7.04 -12.41
CA LEU A 134 2.45 -7.07 -12.24
C LEU A 134 3.19 -7.22 -13.56
N TYR A 135 2.69 -8.08 -14.44
CA TYR A 135 3.29 -8.35 -15.73
C TYR A 135 3.12 -7.18 -16.70
N THR A 136 1.97 -6.49 -16.63
CA THR A 136 1.78 -5.22 -17.31
C THR A 136 2.76 -4.15 -16.80
N MET A 137 2.99 -4.08 -15.49
CA MET A 137 3.99 -3.15 -14.93
C MET A 137 5.42 -3.53 -15.37
N ALA A 138 5.71 -4.82 -15.59
CA ALA A 138 7.00 -5.24 -16.15
C ALA A 138 7.20 -4.78 -17.58
N ARG A 139 6.15 -4.81 -18.40
CA ARG A 139 6.18 -4.21 -19.73
C ARG A 139 6.39 -2.70 -19.68
N LEU A 140 5.74 -2.01 -18.75
CA LEU A 140 5.93 -0.56 -18.57
C LEU A 140 7.36 -0.22 -18.17
N ASP A 141 7.95 -0.98 -17.25
CA ASP A 141 9.36 -0.82 -16.85
C ASP A 141 10.31 -1.05 -18.03
N GLU A 142 10.11 -2.10 -18.82
CA GLU A 142 10.96 -2.41 -19.97
C GLU A 142 10.84 -1.38 -21.11
N MET A 143 9.64 -0.84 -21.36
CA MET A 143 9.41 0.14 -22.43
C MET A 143 9.73 1.59 -22.04
N GLU A 144 9.41 1.99 -20.81
CA GLU A 144 9.45 3.39 -20.37
C GLU A 144 10.44 3.63 -19.22
N GLY A 145 10.98 2.59 -18.60
CA GLY A 145 11.86 2.69 -17.43
C GLY A 145 11.14 3.06 -16.13
N ILE A 146 9.79 2.93 -16.11
CA ILE A 146 8.98 3.21 -14.94
C ILE A 146 8.85 1.92 -14.11
N THR A 147 9.61 1.85 -13.03
CA THR A 147 9.70 0.66 -12.19
C THR A 147 8.41 0.38 -11.42
N LEU A 148 8.17 -0.89 -11.05
CA LEU A 148 7.01 -1.28 -10.26
C LEU A 148 6.96 -0.57 -8.90
N VAL A 149 8.05 -0.60 -8.14
CA VAL A 149 8.11 0.08 -6.83
C VAL A 149 8.89 1.37 -6.98
N ARG A 150 8.28 2.49 -6.56
CA ARG A 150 8.86 3.84 -6.70
C ARG A 150 8.66 4.66 -5.42
N PRO A 151 9.62 5.50 -5.05
CA PRO A 151 9.44 6.40 -3.92
C PRO A 151 8.40 7.48 -4.26
N MET A 152 7.68 7.97 -3.26
CA MET A 152 6.56 8.90 -3.47
C MET A 152 6.96 10.17 -4.24
N TYR A 153 8.18 10.67 -4.05
CA TYR A 153 8.67 11.88 -4.73
C TYR A 153 8.88 11.72 -6.25
N HIS A 154 8.78 10.51 -6.82
CA HIS A 154 8.79 10.36 -8.29
C HIS A 154 7.55 11.00 -8.92
N ASP A 155 6.38 10.80 -8.32
CA ASP A 155 5.12 11.36 -8.84
C ASP A 155 4.78 12.70 -8.17
N TYR A 156 5.35 12.99 -6.99
CA TYR A 156 5.09 14.21 -6.21
C TYR A 156 6.38 14.96 -5.81
N PRO A 157 7.25 15.34 -6.75
CA PRO A 157 8.57 15.91 -6.45
C PRO A 157 8.52 17.29 -5.79
N SER A 158 7.40 18.01 -5.88
CA SER A 158 7.21 19.34 -5.30
C SER A 158 6.50 19.32 -3.95
N ARG A 159 6.28 18.13 -3.35
CA ARG A 159 5.58 17.94 -2.08
C ARG A 159 6.55 17.46 -1.02
N ASP A 160 6.75 18.25 0.03
CA ASP A 160 7.65 17.88 1.14
C ASP A 160 7.19 16.59 1.84
N GLU A 161 5.88 16.32 1.85
CA GLU A 161 5.29 15.09 2.39
C GLU A 161 5.83 13.83 1.71
N ALA A 162 6.06 13.90 0.39
CA ALA A 162 6.55 12.78 -0.42
C ALA A 162 7.98 12.36 -0.05
N TYR A 163 8.75 13.26 0.60
CA TYR A 163 10.08 12.99 1.12
C TYR A 163 10.07 12.55 2.58
N ALA A 164 8.90 12.52 3.23
CA ALA A 164 8.75 12.25 4.65
C ALA A 164 8.12 10.89 4.99
N CYS A 165 7.91 10.03 3.99
CA CYS A 165 7.24 8.74 4.13
C CYS A 165 8.08 7.56 3.59
N PRO A 166 9.29 7.29 4.13
CA PRO A 166 10.19 6.27 3.55
C PRO A 166 9.69 4.82 3.69
N GLN A 167 8.69 4.60 4.54
CA GLN A 167 8.04 3.30 4.73
C GLN A 167 6.76 3.16 3.88
N GLN A 168 6.59 4.05 2.91
CA GLN A 168 5.48 4.07 1.96
C GLN A 168 6.04 4.27 0.54
N TYR A 169 5.41 3.63 -0.44
CA TYR A 169 5.84 3.72 -1.82
C TYR A 169 4.67 3.58 -2.80
N LEU A 170 4.90 4.05 -4.02
CA LEU A 170 4.03 3.81 -5.18
C LEU A 170 4.26 2.37 -5.68
N PHE A 171 3.18 1.67 -6.01
CA PHE A 171 3.22 0.31 -6.54
C PHE A 171 2.48 0.22 -7.88
N GLY A 172 3.26 0.19 -8.96
CA GLY A 172 2.81 0.33 -10.33
C GLY A 172 2.23 1.73 -10.58
N THR A 173 1.12 1.78 -11.32
CA THR A 173 0.46 3.01 -11.75
C THR A 173 -0.60 3.51 -10.78
N ASP A 174 -1.17 2.65 -9.94
CA ASP A 174 -2.44 2.96 -9.27
C ASP A 174 -2.45 2.74 -7.75
N PHE A 175 -1.43 2.11 -7.17
CA PHE A 175 -1.39 1.78 -5.75
C PHE A 175 -0.40 2.64 -4.96
N ILE A 176 -0.74 2.86 -3.69
CA ILE A 176 0.18 3.23 -2.62
C ILE A 176 0.17 2.10 -1.59
N VAL A 177 1.35 1.66 -1.17
CA VAL A 177 1.52 0.60 -0.17
C VAL A 177 2.36 1.14 0.99
N ALA A 178 1.89 0.92 2.21
CA ALA A 178 2.58 1.32 3.44
C ALA A 178 2.53 0.16 4.44
N PRO A 179 3.44 -0.83 4.34
CA PRO A 179 3.41 -2.01 5.21
C PRO A 179 3.63 -1.64 6.68
N TYR A 180 3.08 -2.46 7.59
CA TYR A 180 3.45 -2.41 9.00
C TYR A 180 4.86 -2.96 9.18
N THR A 181 5.75 -2.14 9.74
CA THR A 181 7.19 -2.39 9.87
C THR A 181 7.66 -2.38 11.32
N GLU A 182 6.70 -2.32 12.26
CA GLU A 182 6.90 -2.36 13.70
C GLU A 182 5.93 -3.38 14.32
N PRO A 183 6.30 -4.00 15.45
CA PRO A 183 5.42 -4.95 16.15
C PRO A 183 4.15 -4.24 16.66
N ALA A 184 3.08 -5.00 16.81
CA ALA A 184 1.86 -4.53 17.45
C ALA A 184 2.13 -4.04 18.87
N ASP A 185 1.52 -2.91 19.23
CA ASP A 185 1.61 -2.39 20.60
C ASP A 185 0.88 -3.31 21.59
N GLY A 186 1.45 -3.52 22.77
CA GLY A 186 0.94 -4.49 23.75
C GLY A 186 -0.46 -4.17 24.30
N ASP A 187 -0.83 -2.89 24.33
CA ASP A 187 -2.10 -2.43 24.89
C ASP A 187 -3.16 -2.22 23.82
N THR A 188 -2.81 -1.68 22.66
CA THR A 188 -3.77 -1.61 21.53
C THR A 188 -3.94 -2.96 20.83
N ARG A 189 -2.92 -3.83 20.87
CA ARG A 189 -2.81 -5.07 20.09
C ARG A 189 -2.85 -4.88 18.58
N LEU A 190 -2.51 -3.68 18.12
CA LEU A 190 -2.52 -3.30 16.71
C LEU A 190 -1.15 -2.78 16.31
N SER A 191 -0.75 -3.06 15.08
CA SER A 191 0.38 -2.37 14.45
C SER A 191 -0.08 -0.99 14.01
N ARG A 192 0.83 -0.01 14.03
CA ARG A 192 0.59 1.38 13.65
C ARG A 192 1.41 1.72 12.41
N GLN A 193 0.83 2.45 11.46
CA GLN A 193 1.57 3.00 10.32
C GLN A 193 1.06 4.39 9.95
N ALA A 194 1.98 5.35 9.79
CA ALA A 194 1.66 6.68 9.26
C ALA A 194 1.70 6.66 7.73
N VAL A 195 0.64 7.17 7.09
CA VAL A 195 0.45 7.15 5.64
C VAL A 195 0.09 8.54 5.15
N TRP A 196 0.78 9.01 4.12
CA TRP A 196 0.38 10.22 3.40
C TRP A 196 -0.34 9.84 2.11
N LEU A 197 -1.57 10.30 1.95
CA LEU A 197 -2.30 10.15 0.70
C LEU A 197 -2.22 11.47 -0.10
N PRO A 198 -1.63 11.47 -1.30
CA PRO A 198 -1.57 12.65 -2.16
C PRO A 198 -2.96 13.15 -2.58
N PRO A 199 -3.09 14.37 -3.13
CA PRO A 199 -4.36 14.92 -3.61
C PRO A 199 -5.11 13.95 -4.53
N GLY A 200 -6.41 13.79 -4.29
CA GLY A 200 -7.27 12.86 -5.00
C GLY A 200 -8.18 12.07 -4.06
N ASP A 201 -8.93 11.13 -4.60
CA ASP A 201 -9.75 10.18 -3.85
C ASP A 201 -9.04 8.82 -3.82
N TRP A 202 -9.05 8.15 -2.67
CA TRP A 202 -8.37 6.88 -2.45
C TRP A 202 -9.28 5.87 -1.77
N TYR A 203 -9.06 4.59 -2.05
CA TYR A 203 -9.80 3.48 -1.46
C TYR A 203 -8.84 2.47 -0.88
N HIS A 204 -9.09 2.00 0.32
CA HIS A 204 -8.36 0.86 0.87
C HIS A 204 -8.71 -0.41 0.09
N PHE A 205 -7.69 -1.05 -0.50
CA PHE A 205 -7.84 -2.12 -1.49
C PHE A 205 -8.68 -3.32 -1.01
N LEU A 206 -8.51 -3.70 0.26
CA LEU A 206 -9.17 -4.90 0.81
C LEU A 206 -10.57 -4.63 1.39
N SER A 207 -10.76 -3.46 2.01
CA SER A 207 -11.98 -3.12 2.75
C SER A 207 -12.94 -2.22 1.96
N GLY A 208 -12.48 -1.60 0.88
CA GLY A 208 -13.25 -0.62 0.10
C GLY A 208 -13.46 0.72 0.83
N ALA A 209 -12.84 0.93 1.99
CA ALA A 209 -13.00 2.16 2.76
C ALA A 209 -12.44 3.36 1.99
N TYR A 210 -13.21 4.45 1.93
CA TYR A 210 -12.85 5.69 1.26
C TYR A 210 -11.95 6.57 2.13
N PHE A 211 -10.97 7.21 1.50
CA PHE A 211 -10.07 8.20 2.08
C PHE A 211 -9.94 9.41 1.16
N GLN A 212 -10.06 10.61 1.74
CA GLN A 212 -9.75 11.84 1.03
C GLN A 212 -8.23 12.03 1.00
N GLY A 213 -7.66 12.28 -0.17
CA GLY A 213 -6.25 12.63 -0.33
C GLY A 213 -5.90 14.03 0.17
N ASP A 214 -4.65 14.41 -0.07
CA ASP A 214 -3.99 15.62 0.46
C ASP A 214 -3.94 15.66 2.00
N ALA A 215 -3.76 14.49 2.61
CA ALA A 215 -3.86 14.30 4.06
C ALA A 215 -2.96 13.17 4.58
N TRP A 216 -2.61 13.25 5.85
CA TRP A 216 -1.92 12.20 6.59
C TRP A 216 -2.89 11.40 7.45
N TYR A 217 -2.70 10.08 7.50
CA TYR A 217 -3.52 9.15 8.25
C TYR A 217 -2.63 8.28 9.14
N THR A 218 -3.09 7.99 10.36
CA THR A 218 -2.58 6.84 11.10
C THR A 218 -3.48 5.64 10.84
N CYS A 219 -2.91 4.59 10.25
CA CYS A 219 -3.56 3.30 10.12
C CYS A 219 -3.19 2.42 11.31
N TYR A 220 -4.19 1.82 11.93
CA TYR A 220 -4.02 0.76 12.92
C TYR A 220 -4.54 -0.55 12.33
N GLY A 221 -3.88 -1.67 12.56
CA GLY A 221 -4.29 -2.94 11.94
C GLY A 221 -3.84 -4.17 12.67
N GLY A 222 -4.68 -5.21 12.62
CA GLY A 222 -4.36 -6.55 13.09
C GLY A 222 -3.39 -7.27 12.16
N LEU A 223 -3.05 -8.51 12.50
CA LEU A 223 -2.07 -9.31 11.76
C LEU A 223 -2.50 -9.62 10.33
N ASP A 224 -3.81 -9.63 10.05
CA ASP A 224 -4.41 -9.93 8.74
C ASP A 224 -4.62 -8.71 7.83
N ASP A 225 -4.12 -7.54 8.27
CA ASP A 225 -4.30 -6.26 7.59
C ASP A 225 -2.97 -5.68 7.09
N ILE A 226 -3.00 -4.98 5.96
CA ILE A 226 -1.87 -4.20 5.41
C ILE A 226 -2.42 -2.95 4.72
N PRO A 227 -1.93 -1.73 5.04
CA PRO A 227 -2.37 -0.50 4.40
C PRO A 227 -1.98 -0.48 2.92
N VAL A 228 -2.98 -0.68 2.07
CA VAL A 228 -2.86 -0.66 0.61
C VAL A 228 -3.99 0.18 0.06
N PHE A 229 -3.65 1.24 -0.67
CA PHE A 229 -4.60 2.21 -1.18
C PHE A 229 -4.55 2.23 -2.70
N VAL A 230 -5.72 2.36 -3.32
CA VAL A 230 -5.87 2.48 -4.77
C VAL A 230 -6.59 3.79 -5.07
N ARG A 231 -6.05 4.56 -6.02
CA ARG A 231 -6.65 5.84 -6.41
C ARG A 231 -7.98 5.64 -7.15
N ALA A 232 -8.88 6.61 -7.01
CA ALA A 232 -10.05 6.73 -7.87
C ALA A 232 -9.64 6.75 -9.36
N GLY A 233 -10.46 6.16 -10.22
CA GLY A 233 -10.17 5.98 -11.65
C GLY A 233 -9.34 4.72 -11.98
N ALA A 234 -8.72 4.07 -11.00
CA ALA A 234 -7.94 2.86 -11.24
C ALA A 234 -8.79 1.68 -11.72
N ILE A 235 -8.21 0.86 -12.60
CA ILE A 235 -8.75 -0.44 -13.01
C ILE A 235 -7.65 -1.47 -12.80
N VAL A 236 -7.85 -2.38 -11.86
CA VAL A 236 -6.87 -3.39 -11.47
C VAL A 236 -7.36 -4.76 -11.93
N PRO A 237 -6.71 -5.40 -12.93
CA PRO A 237 -7.00 -6.77 -13.31
C PRO A 237 -6.32 -7.75 -12.37
N LEU A 238 -7.11 -8.66 -11.81
CA LEU A 238 -6.64 -9.80 -11.05
C LEU A 238 -6.99 -11.10 -11.79
N GLY A 239 -6.06 -12.05 -11.82
CA GLY A 239 -6.32 -13.42 -12.22
C GLY A 239 -7.13 -14.18 -11.17
N PRO A 240 -7.61 -15.39 -11.51
CA PRO A 240 -8.37 -16.22 -10.59
C PRO A 240 -7.46 -16.78 -9.49
N LYS A 241 -8.08 -17.34 -8.45
CA LYS A 241 -7.34 -18.12 -7.45
C LYS A 241 -6.70 -19.34 -8.12
N ALA A 242 -5.39 -19.52 -7.92
CA ALA A 242 -4.65 -20.60 -8.56
C ALA A 242 -4.20 -21.68 -7.56
N GLY A 243 -4.14 -22.91 -8.05
CA GLY A 243 -3.48 -24.02 -7.36
C GLY A 243 -1.96 -23.99 -7.57
N TRP A 244 -1.43 -25.02 -8.24
CA TRP A 244 -0.04 -25.05 -8.71
C TRP A 244 0.04 -24.55 -10.15
N GLY A 245 1.06 -23.75 -10.48
CA GLY A 245 1.18 -23.11 -11.79
C GLY A 245 0.23 -21.91 -11.95
N GLY A 246 -0.46 -21.81 -13.08
CA GLY A 246 -1.45 -20.76 -13.33
C GLY A 246 -0.86 -19.42 -13.74
N THR A 247 0.31 -19.43 -14.39
CA THR A 247 0.95 -18.22 -14.92
C THR A 247 0.57 -17.93 -16.37
N ASP A 248 -0.23 -18.80 -16.99
CA ASP A 248 -0.76 -18.60 -18.34
C ASP A 248 -1.72 -17.40 -18.38
N ASN A 249 -1.92 -16.84 -19.57
CA ASN A 249 -2.88 -15.74 -19.76
C ASN A 249 -4.29 -16.21 -19.36
N PRO A 250 -4.94 -15.54 -18.39
CA PRO A 250 -6.09 -16.14 -17.71
C PRO A 250 -7.35 -16.09 -18.57
N GLU A 251 -8.14 -17.17 -18.55
CA GLU A 251 -9.48 -17.23 -19.15
C GLU A 251 -10.54 -16.48 -18.33
N GLU A 252 -10.24 -16.19 -17.05
CA GLU A 252 -11.08 -15.42 -16.13
C GLU A 252 -10.31 -14.22 -15.57
N LEU A 253 -10.88 -13.02 -15.63
CA LEU A 253 -10.32 -11.81 -15.02
C LEU A 253 -11.30 -11.17 -14.05
N HIS A 254 -10.83 -10.91 -12.84
CA HIS A 254 -11.49 -10.06 -11.87
C HIS A 254 -11.04 -8.61 -12.10
N LEU A 255 -11.93 -7.76 -12.61
CA LEU A 255 -11.63 -6.34 -12.83
C LEU A 255 -12.12 -5.53 -11.63
N HIS A 256 -11.19 -5.07 -10.80
CA HIS A 256 -11.47 -4.16 -9.70
C HIS A 256 -11.44 -2.71 -10.22
N ILE A 257 -12.60 -2.08 -10.24
CA ILE A 257 -12.82 -0.74 -10.81
C ILE A 257 -13.09 0.21 -9.65
N PHE A 258 -12.20 1.17 -9.44
CA PHE A 258 -12.31 2.16 -8.36
C PHE A 258 -12.96 3.42 -8.91
N ALA A 259 -14.19 3.69 -8.48
CA ALA A 259 -14.99 4.84 -8.91
C ALA A 259 -14.39 6.18 -8.49
N GLY A 260 -14.95 7.28 -8.98
CA GLY A 260 -14.63 8.64 -8.52
C GLY A 260 -13.81 9.47 -9.50
N ASP A 261 -13.22 8.86 -10.52
CA ASP A 261 -12.52 9.56 -11.60
C ASP A 261 -12.57 8.75 -12.90
N ASP A 262 -12.26 9.40 -14.03
CA ASP A 262 -12.01 8.74 -15.29
C ASP A 262 -10.68 7.99 -15.24
N GLY A 263 -10.58 6.88 -15.96
CA GLY A 263 -9.34 6.11 -15.96
C GLY A 263 -9.24 5.05 -17.02
N ARG A 264 -8.02 4.54 -17.19
CA ARG A 264 -7.69 3.53 -18.19
C ARG A 264 -6.62 2.59 -17.67
N PHE A 265 -6.69 1.33 -18.10
CA PHE A 265 -5.65 0.34 -17.93
C PHE A 265 -5.46 -0.41 -19.26
N VAL A 266 -4.20 -0.72 -19.61
CA VAL A 266 -3.88 -1.48 -20.83
C VAL A 266 -3.18 -2.76 -20.39
N LEU A 267 -3.92 -3.85 -20.37
CA LEU A 267 -3.40 -5.17 -20.03
C LEU A 267 -2.47 -5.66 -21.13
N TYR A 268 -1.27 -6.07 -20.75
CA TYR A 268 -0.27 -6.67 -21.63
C TYR A 268 -0.20 -8.18 -21.45
N GLU A 269 -0.16 -8.91 -22.55
CA GLU A 269 -0.15 -10.38 -22.58
C GLU A 269 0.77 -10.89 -23.69
N ASP A 270 1.62 -11.87 -23.40
CA ASP A 270 2.49 -12.56 -24.35
C ASP A 270 2.70 -14.02 -23.91
N ASP A 271 3.71 -14.72 -24.43
CA ASP A 271 4.00 -16.11 -24.07
C ASP A 271 4.63 -16.34 -22.68
N GLY A 272 5.00 -15.28 -21.94
CA GLY A 272 5.61 -15.39 -20.63
C GLY A 272 7.07 -15.88 -20.60
N GLU A 273 7.66 -16.27 -21.73
CA GLU A 273 8.89 -17.08 -21.76
C GLU A 273 9.95 -16.58 -22.73
N THR A 274 9.57 -16.20 -23.96
CA THR A 274 10.54 -15.92 -25.03
C THR A 274 10.73 -14.43 -25.27
N THR A 275 11.72 -14.09 -26.09
CA THR A 275 12.00 -12.72 -26.55
C THR A 275 11.13 -12.30 -27.74
N ALA A 276 10.12 -13.09 -28.12
CA ALA A 276 9.24 -12.83 -29.25
C ALA A 276 8.49 -11.48 -29.16
N HIS A 277 8.16 -11.03 -27.95
CA HIS A 277 7.54 -9.71 -27.72
C HIS A 277 8.34 -8.54 -28.32
N GLN A 278 9.67 -8.66 -28.42
CA GLN A 278 10.53 -7.64 -29.03
C GLN A 278 10.29 -7.49 -30.53
N LYS A 279 9.66 -8.50 -31.16
CA LYS A 279 9.26 -8.51 -32.57
C LYS A 279 7.79 -8.14 -32.76
N GLY A 280 7.07 -7.79 -31.70
CA GLY A 280 5.65 -7.44 -31.75
C GLY A 280 4.70 -8.61 -31.45
N GLU A 281 5.21 -9.77 -31.02
CA GLU A 281 4.38 -10.93 -30.67
C GLU A 281 3.85 -10.78 -29.23
N PHE A 282 2.78 -9.99 -29.09
CA PHE A 282 2.03 -9.76 -27.85
C PHE A 282 0.64 -9.21 -28.15
N ALA A 283 -0.24 -9.22 -27.16
CA ALA A 283 -1.56 -8.60 -27.20
C ALA A 283 -1.70 -7.47 -26.17
N LEU A 284 -2.54 -6.49 -26.50
CA LEU A 284 -2.91 -5.38 -25.62
C LEU A 284 -4.43 -5.26 -25.50
N THR A 285 -4.97 -5.47 -24.29
CA THR A 285 -6.40 -5.31 -24.01
C THR A 285 -6.64 -4.03 -23.22
N ARG A 286 -7.45 -3.11 -23.75
CA ARG A 286 -7.73 -1.83 -23.08
C ARG A 286 -9.03 -1.88 -22.27
N PHE A 287 -8.93 -1.46 -21.02
CA PHE A 287 -10.06 -1.15 -20.14
C PHE A 287 -10.14 0.37 -19.92
N GLU A 288 -11.34 0.93 -19.98
CA GLU A 288 -11.59 2.35 -19.67
C GLU A 288 -12.81 2.47 -18.76
N GLN A 289 -12.77 3.41 -17.81
CA GLN A 289 -13.94 3.87 -17.06
C GLN A 289 -14.14 5.37 -17.30
N ARG A 290 -15.38 5.79 -17.48
CA ARG A 290 -15.75 7.19 -17.66
C ARG A 290 -17.03 7.57 -16.94
N TRP A 291 -17.04 8.76 -16.36
CA TRP A 291 -18.20 9.36 -15.71
C TRP A 291 -18.89 10.35 -16.65
N ASN A 292 -20.16 10.09 -16.97
CA ASN A 292 -20.98 10.97 -17.81
C ASN A 292 -22.39 11.09 -17.22
N ASP A 293 -22.86 12.32 -16.99
CA ASP A 293 -24.26 12.61 -16.58
C ASP A 293 -24.77 11.73 -15.43
N GLY A 294 -23.96 11.55 -14.37
CA GLY A 294 -24.32 10.72 -13.22
C GLY A 294 -24.36 9.22 -13.50
N ARG A 295 -23.70 8.76 -14.57
CA ARG A 295 -23.56 7.35 -14.94
C ARG A 295 -22.09 6.97 -15.07
N LEU A 296 -21.77 5.74 -14.68
CA LEU A 296 -20.46 5.16 -14.88
C LEU A 296 -20.50 4.25 -16.10
N GLN A 297 -19.63 4.51 -17.07
CA GLN A 297 -19.45 3.68 -18.25
C GLN A 297 -18.10 2.97 -18.19
N ILE A 298 -18.11 1.64 -18.24
CA ILE A 298 -16.90 0.80 -18.30
C ILE A 298 -16.84 0.18 -19.69
N THR A 299 -15.68 0.24 -20.34
CA THR A 299 -15.47 -0.30 -21.68
C THR A 299 -14.31 -1.29 -21.65
N ILE A 300 -14.56 -2.49 -22.17
CA ILE A 300 -13.56 -3.52 -22.46
C ILE A 300 -13.41 -3.55 -23.98
N SER A 301 -12.25 -3.13 -24.47
CA SER A 301 -11.96 -3.13 -25.90
C SER A 301 -11.51 -4.53 -26.34
N PRO A 302 -11.76 -4.94 -27.59
CA PRO A 302 -11.10 -6.11 -28.14
C PRO A 302 -9.58 -5.93 -28.08
N PRO A 303 -8.79 -6.99 -27.85
CA PRO A 303 -7.35 -6.92 -27.88
C PRO A 303 -6.86 -6.41 -29.23
N GLY A 304 -5.79 -5.63 -29.23
CA GLY A 304 -4.97 -5.38 -30.41
C GLY A 304 -3.68 -6.21 -30.36
N GLY A 305 -3.01 -6.37 -31.50
CA GLY A 305 -1.77 -7.15 -31.59
C GLY A 305 -2.03 -8.60 -32.02
N ASP A 306 -1.27 -9.54 -31.47
CA ASP A 306 -1.40 -10.96 -31.79
C ASP A 306 -2.42 -11.65 -30.87
N HIS A 307 -3.56 -12.03 -31.45
CA HIS A 307 -4.67 -12.62 -30.72
C HIS A 307 -4.35 -14.03 -30.19
N SER A 308 -3.29 -14.72 -30.64
CA SER A 308 -2.96 -16.04 -30.09
C SER A 308 -2.52 -16.00 -28.62
N PHE A 309 -2.17 -14.83 -28.09
CA PHE A 309 -1.83 -14.64 -26.67
C PHE A 309 -3.05 -14.33 -25.80
N VAL A 310 -4.24 -14.20 -26.37
CA VAL A 310 -5.48 -14.00 -25.61
C VAL A 310 -6.39 -15.21 -25.82
N PRO A 311 -7.04 -15.75 -24.77
CA PRO A 311 -8.04 -16.79 -24.93
C PRO A 311 -9.12 -16.40 -25.93
N GLU A 312 -9.60 -17.36 -26.73
CA GLU A 312 -10.67 -17.15 -27.71
C GLU A 312 -11.92 -16.51 -27.07
N SER A 313 -12.21 -16.93 -25.84
CA SER A 313 -13.24 -16.35 -24.99
C SER A 313 -12.69 -16.10 -23.58
N ARG A 314 -13.03 -14.96 -22.99
CA ARG A 314 -12.63 -14.59 -21.63
C ARG A 314 -13.82 -14.17 -20.81
N THR A 315 -13.88 -14.67 -19.58
CA THR A 315 -14.85 -14.28 -18.57
C THR A 315 -14.31 -13.12 -17.73
N TYR A 316 -15.10 -12.08 -17.53
CA TYR A 316 -14.79 -10.95 -16.67
C TYR A 316 -15.77 -10.88 -15.52
N ILE A 317 -15.25 -10.65 -14.31
CA ILE A 317 -16.03 -10.44 -13.10
C ILE A 317 -15.70 -9.04 -12.60
N LEU A 318 -16.67 -8.12 -12.66
CA LEU A 318 -16.45 -6.72 -12.34
C LEU A 318 -16.78 -6.49 -10.87
N HIS A 319 -15.82 -5.91 -10.15
CA HIS A 319 -15.96 -5.44 -8.77
C HIS A 319 -15.85 -3.92 -8.81
N ILE A 320 -16.97 -3.21 -8.68
CA ILE A 320 -17.01 -1.75 -8.75
C ILE A 320 -17.05 -1.20 -7.32
N HIS A 321 -15.96 -0.55 -6.93
CA HIS A 321 -15.75 -0.01 -5.57
C HIS A 321 -16.19 1.44 -5.49
N GLY A 322 -16.67 1.87 -4.33
CA GLY A 322 -16.88 3.29 -4.04
C GLY A 322 -18.12 3.89 -4.69
N ILE A 323 -19.10 3.07 -5.05
CA ILE A 323 -20.39 3.52 -5.61
C ILE A 323 -21.53 3.19 -4.65
N SER A 324 -22.60 3.97 -4.71
CA SER A 324 -23.87 3.60 -4.08
C SER A 324 -24.53 2.42 -4.81
N MET A 325 -25.53 1.79 -4.18
CA MET A 325 -26.26 0.68 -4.79
C MET A 325 -26.85 1.09 -6.16
N PRO A 326 -26.47 0.42 -7.26
CA PRO A 326 -26.95 0.79 -8.60
C PRO A 326 -28.46 0.57 -8.77
N GLY A 327 -29.16 1.50 -9.43
CA GLY A 327 -30.56 1.26 -9.81
C GLY A 327 -30.69 0.25 -10.96
N ARG A 328 -29.73 0.27 -11.90
CA ARG A 328 -29.67 -0.67 -13.03
C ARG A 328 -28.26 -0.77 -13.60
N ILE A 329 -27.84 -1.98 -13.92
CA ILE A 329 -26.64 -2.23 -14.74
C ILE A 329 -27.08 -2.81 -16.08
N ALA A 330 -26.58 -2.23 -17.16
CA ALA A 330 -26.79 -2.73 -18.51
C ALA A 330 -25.45 -2.99 -19.19
N MET A 331 -25.38 -4.02 -20.02
CA MET A 331 -24.23 -4.36 -20.83
C MET A 331 -24.62 -4.33 -22.29
N MET A 332 -23.75 -3.78 -23.12
CA MET A 332 -23.84 -3.77 -24.57
C MET A 332 -22.65 -4.53 -25.14
N VAL A 333 -22.91 -5.54 -25.96
CA VAL A 333 -21.89 -6.29 -26.71
C VAL A 333 -22.16 -6.09 -28.19
N ASP A 334 -21.23 -5.48 -28.91
CA ASP A 334 -21.30 -5.28 -30.36
C ASP A 334 -22.64 -4.70 -30.90
N GLY A 335 -23.36 -3.94 -30.06
CA GLY A 335 -24.63 -3.29 -30.38
C GLY A 335 -25.85 -3.86 -29.63
N ASP A 336 -25.76 -5.09 -29.12
CA ASP A 336 -26.86 -5.74 -28.40
C ASP A 336 -26.83 -5.41 -26.90
N SER A 337 -27.91 -4.81 -26.39
CA SER A 337 -28.02 -4.37 -24.99
C SER A 337 -28.85 -5.33 -24.15
N GLN A 338 -28.32 -5.73 -22.99
CA GLN A 338 -29.01 -6.58 -22.01
C GLN A 338 -28.85 -6.02 -20.59
N SER A 339 -29.86 -6.23 -19.74
CA SER A 339 -29.73 -5.91 -18.31
C SER A 339 -28.87 -6.96 -17.63
N ARG A 340 -28.13 -6.56 -16.60
CA ARG A 340 -27.26 -7.46 -15.83
C ARG A 340 -27.69 -7.51 -14.37
N VAL A 341 -27.63 -8.69 -13.79
CA VAL A 341 -27.79 -8.91 -12.35
C VAL A 341 -26.46 -8.62 -11.66
N TYR A 342 -26.54 -8.16 -10.42
CA TYR A 342 -25.39 -7.86 -9.58
C TYR A 342 -25.71 -8.22 -8.13
N ASP A 343 -24.65 -8.39 -7.35
CA ASP A 343 -24.66 -8.47 -5.88
C ASP A 343 -24.01 -7.21 -5.32
N TYR A 344 -24.52 -6.67 -4.22
CA TYR A 344 -23.99 -5.44 -3.62
C TYR A 344 -23.68 -5.64 -2.15
N ASP A 345 -22.40 -5.50 -1.80
CA ASP A 345 -21.93 -5.53 -0.42
C ASP A 345 -22.11 -4.12 0.19
N GLU A 346 -23.15 -3.95 1.02
CA GLU A 346 -23.43 -2.67 1.67
C GLU A 346 -22.36 -2.23 2.67
N ILE A 347 -21.62 -3.19 3.26
CA ILE A 347 -20.58 -2.90 4.24
C ILE A 347 -19.35 -2.36 3.50
N LYS A 348 -18.92 -3.04 2.44
CA LYS A 348 -17.74 -2.66 1.66
C LYS A 348 -18.02 -1.63 0.56
N GLU A 349 -19.27 -1.43 0.19
CA GLU A 349 -19.71 -0.56 -0.92
C GLU A 349 -19.08 -1.00 -2.25
N ILE A 350 -19.18 -2.31 -2.49
CA ILE A 350 -18.66 -2.98 -3.68
C ILE A 350 -19.83 -3.64 -4.41
N CYS A 351 -20.02 -3.26 -5.67
CA CYS A 351 -20.96 -3.92 -6.58
C CYS A 351 -20.23 -4.98 -7.39
N ARG A 352 -20.63 -6.25 -7.23
CA ARG A 352 -20.13 -7.37 -8.02
C ARG A 352 -21.14 -7.70 -9.12
N VAL A 353 -20.77 -7.47 -10.38
CA VAL A 353 -21.61 -7.82 -11.54
C VAL A 353 -21.46 -9.30 -11.84
N GLU A 354 -22.56 -9.98 -12.24
CA GLU A 354 -22.50 -11.38 -12.67
C GLU A 354 -21.47 -11.58 -13.80
N PRO A 355 -20.75 -12.73 -13.81
CA PRO A 355 -19.72 -13.02 -14.80
C PRO A 355 -20.18 -12.78 -16.24
N LEU A 356 -19.36 -12.07 -17.01
CA LEU A 356 -19.61 -11.77 -18.41
C LEU A 356 -18.54 -12.41 -19.29
N THR A 357 -18.94 -13.20 -20.28
CA THR A 357 -18.00 -13.83 -21.21
C THR A 357 -18.03 -13.07 -22.53
N LEU A 358 -16.85 -12.66 -23.00
CA LEU A 358 -16.66 -12.01 -24.30
C LEU A 358 -15.75 -12.87 -25.16
N GLN A 359 -16.08 -12.95 -26.45
CA GLN A 359 -15.14 -13.44 -27.47
C GLN A 359 -14.04 -12.39 -27.65
N SER A 360 -12.80 -12.79 -27.97
CA SER A 360 -11.67 -11.84 -28.02
C SER A 360 -11.90 -10.70 -29.03
N GLY A 361 -12.62 -10.95 -30.13
CA GLY A 361 -12.97 -9.90 -31.10
C GLY A 361 -14.08 -8.93 -30.67
N ALA A 362 -14.79 -9.20 -29.57
CA ALA A 362 -15.96 -8.44 -29.16
C ALA A 362 -15.61 -7.22 -28.30
N ARG A 363 -16.40 -6.14 -28.44
CA ARG A 363 -16.34 -4.99 -27.54
C ARG A 363 -17.44 -5.07 -26.49
N GLY A 364 -17.05 -5.06 -25.21
CA GLY A 364 -17.97 -4.95 -24.09
C GLY A 364 -18.11 -3.50 -23.59
N ARG A 365 -19.34 -3.03 -23.40
CA ARG A 365 -19.62 -1.75 -22.73
C ARG A 365 -20.64 -1.94 -21.63
N ILE A 366 -20.25 -1.68 -20.39
CA ILE A 366 -21.11 -1.74 -19.22
C ILE A 366 -21.50 -0.31 -18.85
N THR A 367 -22.79 -0.08 -18.62
CA THR A 367 -23.35 1.19 -18.14
C THR A 367 -24.03 0.96 -16.80
N VAL A 368 -23.50 1.58 -15.77
CA VAL A 368 -24.07 1.61 -14.42
C VAL A 368 -24.90 2.88 -14.30
N ARG A 369 -26.19 2.72 -13.98
CA ARG A 369 -27.12 3.81 -13.72
C ARG A 369 -27.60 3.74 -12.28
N PHE A 370 -27.60 4.89 -11.63
CA PHE A 370 -28.06 5.07 -10.27
C PHE A 370 -29.53 5.52 -10.26
N ALA A 371 -30.20 5.39 -9.11
CA ALA A 371 -31.53 5.98 -8.94
C ALA A 371 -31.45 7.50 -9.12
N ALA A 372 -32.56 8.13 -9.56
CA ALA A 372 -32.56 9.54 -9.94
C ALA A 372 -32.19 10.51 -8.80
N ASP A 373 -32.40 10.08 -7.56
CA ASP A 373 -32.13 10.78 -6.30
C ASP A 373 -30.89 10.26 -5.55
N ALA A 374 -30.24 9.21 -6.05
CA ALA A 374 -29.05 8.65 -5.42
C ALA A 374 -27.80 9.49 -5.73
N THR A 375 -26.91 9.62 -4.73
CA THR A 375 -25.55 10.11 -4.96
C THR A 375 -24.69 8.96 -5.51
N PRO A 376 -24.19 9.02 -6.76
CA PRO A 376 -23.53 7.87 -7.40
C PRO A 376 -22.29 7.35 -6.67
N LEU A 377 -21.44 8.27 -6.21
CA LEU A 377 -20.23 7.94 -5.48
C LEU A 377 -20.55 7.78 -3.99
N SER A 378 -20.09 6.68 -3.39
CA SER A 378 -20.10 6.58 -1.94
C SER A 378 -18.79 7.10 -1.35
N ARG A 379 -18.94 8.03 -0.40
CA ARG A 379 -17.88 8.58 0.45
C ARG A 379 -18.28 8.46 1.92
N ARG A 380 -18.86 7.32 2.29
CA ARG A 380 -19.36 7.05 3.63
C ARG A 380 -18.22 7.13 4.64
N ASP A 381 -18.40 7.93 5.69
CA ASP A 381 -17.45 8.00 6.79
C ASP A 381 -17.53 6.70 7.63
N ARG A 382 -16.43 5.94 7.63
CA ARG A 382 -16.31 4.67 8.37
C ARG A 382 -15.54 4.80 9.69
N THR A 383 -15.26 6.01 10.14
CA THR A 383 -14.51 6.27 11.40
C THR A 383 -15.11 5.49 12.59
N GLN A 384 -16.45 5.44 12.70
CA GLN A 384 -17.11 4.72 13.79
C GLN A 384 -16.92 3.19 13.72
N GLU A 385 -16.90 2.61 12.52
CA GLU A 385 -16.64 1.19 12.31
C GLU A 385 -15.20 0.85 12.67
N GLU A 386 -14.27 1.71 12.25
CA GLU A 386 -12.85 1.58 12.54
C GLU A 386 -12.57 1.65 14.06
N LEU A 387 -13.16 2.63 14.76
CA LEU A 387 -13.01 2.74 16.21
C LEU A 387 -13.57 1.52 16.95
N ARG A 388 -14.71 0.95 16.49
CA ARG A 388 -15.23 -0.30 17.07
C ARG A 388 -14.26 -1.46 16.89
N ARG A 389 -13.68 -1.60 15.69
CA ARG A 389 -12.65 -2.62 15.40
C ARG A 389 -11.43 -2.44 16.30
N MET A 390 -10.94 -1.21 16.44
CA MET A 390 -9.79 -0.90 17.30
C MET A 390 -10.07 -1.22 18.78
N ILE A 391 -11.17 -0.72 19.34
CA ILE A 391 -11.54 -0.95 20.74
C ILE A 391 -11.79 -2.44 21.02
N ALA A 392 -12.33 -3.18 20.05
CA ALA A 392 -12.45 -4.63 20.17
C ALA A 392 -11.08 -5.29 20.36
N ALA A 393 -10.05 -4.85 19.64
CA ALA A 393 -8.69 -5.36 19.75
C ALA A 393 -7.98 -4.94 21.06
N PHE A 394 -8.26 -3.74 21.57
CA PHE A 394 -7.57 -3.18 22.74
C PHE A 394 -7.56 -4.14 23.94
N ARG A 395 -6.44 -4.22 24.64
CA ARG A 395 -6.34 -4.84 25.96
C ARG A 395 -6.94 -3.90 26.99
N LEU A 396 -8.27 -3.98 27.15
CA LEU A 396 -9.06 -3.11 28.01
C LEU A 396 -10.19 -3.91 28.68
N ASP A 397 -10.61 -3.48 29.87
CA ASP A 397 -11.76 -4.06 30.58
C ASP A 397 -13.03 -4.03 29.72
N SER A 398 -13.86 -5.07 29.83
CA SER A 398 -15.03 -5.21 28.96
C SER A 398 -16.10 -4.17 29.22
N LEU A 399 -16.27 -3.70 30.47
CA LEU A 399 -17.21 -2.62 30.76
C LEU A 399 -16.68 -1.30 30.21
N ALA A 400 -15.40 -1.00 30.37
CA ALA A 400 -14.78 0.17 29.77
C ALA A 400 -14.94 0.19 28.24
N LYS A 401 -14.72 -0.95 27.56
CA LYS A 401 -14.99 -1.09 26.12
C LYS A 401 -16.45 -0.80 25.77
N MET A 402 -17.40 -1.36 26.53
CA MET A 402 -18.83 -1.16 26.29
C MET A 402 -19.21 0.32 26.41
N TRP A 403 -18.70 1.01 27.43
CA TRP A 403 -18.93 2.44 27.63
C TRP A 403 -18.29 3.29 26.52
N LEU A 404 -17.05 3.00 26.12
CA LEU A 404 -16.39 3.68 25.00
C LEU A 404 -17.20 3.52 23.69
N ILE A 405 -17.60 2.29 23.35
CA ILE A 405 -18.37 2.00 22.13
C ILE A 405 -19.69 2.76 22.12
N SER A 406 -20.35 2.92 23.28
CA SER A 406 -21.61 3.65 23.39
C SER A 406 -21.49 5.16 23.12
N ARG A 407 -20.27 5.72 23.24
CA ARG A 407 -19.99 7.17 23.14
C ARG A 407 -19.11 7.57 21.95
N LEU A 408 -18.86 6.65 21.02
CA LEU A 408 -17.95 6.89 19.89
C LEU A 408 -18.28 8.14 19.06
N LYS A 409 -19.57 8.44 18.86
CA LYS A 409 -19.98 9.64 18.11
C LYS A 409 -19.62 10.91 18.86
N GLU A 410 -19.92 10.97 20.15
CA GLU A 410 -19.60 12.12 21.00
C GLU A 410 -18.10 12.37 21.08
N MET A 411 -17.29 11.30 21.14
CA MET A 411 -15.83 11.37 21.17
C MET A 411 -15.22 11.83 19.83
N ALA A 412 -15.81 11.43 18.71
CA ALA A 412 -15.35 11.89 17.39
C ALA A 412 -15.63 13.39 17.19
N GLU A 413 -16.76 13.88 17.69
CA GLU A 413 -17.17 15.29 17.60
C GLU A 413 -16.44 16.19 18.62
N ASN A 414 -16.13 15.66 19.81
CA ASN A 414 -15.41 16.39 20.85
C ASN A 414 -14.38 15.48 21.54
N PRO A 415 -13.07 15.68 21.29
CA PRO A 415 -12.03 14.85 21.89
C PRO A 415 -12.00 14.93 23.42
N ASP A 416 -12.45 16.02 24.05
CA ASP A 416 -12.47 16.15 25.53
C ASP A 416 -13.31 15.06 26.20
N ARG A 417 -14.27 14.45 25.48
CA ARG A 417 -15.06 13.32 25.98
C ARG A 417 -14.24 12.08 26.29
N LEU A 418 -13.03 11.96 25.73
CA LEU A 418 -12.10 10.90 26.08
C LEU A 418 -11.51 11.06 27.49
N ALA A 419 -11.55 12.26 28.09
CA ALA A 419 -11.08 12.49 29.46
C ALA A 419 -11.82 11.60 30.48
N ASP A 420 -13.10 11.30 30.23
CA ASP A 420 -13.92 10.41 31.07
C ASP A 420 -13.32 9.00 31.19
N PHE A 421 -12.45 8.61 30.25
CA PHE A 421 -11.80 7.30 30.18
C PHE A 421 -10.30 7.35 30.47
N GLY A 422 -9.77 8.49 30.95
CA GLY A 422 -8.33 8.68 31.15
C GLY A 422 -7.69 7.75 32.20
N ILE A 423 -8.50 7.18 33.11
CA ILE A 423 -8.03 6.17 34.08
C ILE A 423 -8.05 4.75 33.47
N ASP A 424 -8.94 4.50 32.52
CA ASP A 424 -9.12 3.19 31.89
C ASP A 424 -8.15 2.97 30.72
N LEU A 425 -7.92 4.01 29.91
CA LEU A 425 -7.12 3.95 28.70
C LEU A 425 -5.63 4.10 29.00
N THR A 426 -4.81 3.28 28.37
CA THR A 426 -3.36 3.50 28.36
C THR A 426 -3.01 4.66 27.43
N PRO A 427 -1.81 5.26 27.57
CA PRO A 427 -1.34 6.31 26.67
C PRO A 427 -1.42 5.95 25.18
N SER A 428 -1.07 4.71 24.80
CA SER A 428 -1.10 4.26 23.40
C SER A 428 -2.54 4.13 22.88
N GLN A 429 -3.46 3.62 23.70
CA GLN A 429 -4.88 3.52 23.36
C GLN A 429 -5.52 4.91 23.22
N MET A 430 -5.22 5.84 24.14
CA MET A 430 -5.68 7.23 24.07
C MET A 430 -5.18 7.92 22.80
N CYS A 431 -3.89 7.81 22.50
CA CYS A 431 -3.31 8.35 21.27
C CYS A 431 -4.00 7.77 20.03
N ALA A 432 -4.18 6.45 19.96
CA ALA A 432 -4.80 5.80 18.80
C ALA A 432 -6.22 6.33 18.51
N LEU A 433 -7.03 6.52 19.55
CA LEU A 433 -8.38 7.09 19.40
C LEU A 433 -8.33 8.55 18.94
N LEU A 434 -7.40 9.35 19.47
CA LEU A 434 -7.26 10.77 19.10
C LEU A 434 -6.73 10.93 17.66
N GLU A 435 -5.75 10.14 17.25
CA GLU A 435 -5.18 10.20 15.89
C GLU A 435 -6.25 9.89 14.83
N VAL A 436 -7.04 8.83 15.04
CA VAL A 436 -8.08 8.39 14.09
C VAL A 436 -9.27 9.35 14.07
N THR A 437 -9.74 9.83 15.23
CA THR A 437 -10.91 10.72 15.27
C THR A 437 -10.61 12.15 14.80
N GLN A 438 -9.42 12.66 15.12
CA GLN A 438 -9.08 14.06 14.93
C GLN A 438 -8.24 14.32 13.68
N GLY A 439 -7.67 13.29 13.05
CA GLY A 439 -6.83 13.45 11.86
C GLY A 439 -5.53 14.20 12.17
N VAL A 440 -4.94 13.88 13.32
CA VAL A 440 -3.68 14.45 13.81
C VAL A 440 -2.69 13.33 14.09
N GLY A 441 -1.41 13.67 14.21
CA GLY A 441 -0.44 12.70 14.70
C GLY A 441 0.99 13.17 14.62
N VAL A 442 1.87 12.32 15.14
CA VAL A 442 3.32 12.46 15.07
C VAL A 442 3.94 11.11 14.75
N ASN A 443 4.99 11.12 13.94
CA ASN A 443 5.75 9.93 13.60
C ASN A 443 7.25 10.22 13.67
N LEU A 444 8.00 9.34 14.34
CA LEU A 444 9.45 9.36 14.28
C LEU A 444 9.90 8.36 13.21
N VAL A 445 10.42 8.88 12.12
CA VAL A 445 11.05 8.10 11.07
C VAL A 445 12.52 7.90 11.43
N VAL A 446 12.91 6.65 11.65
CA VAL A 446 14.30 6.26 11.92
C VAL A 446 14.88 5.67 10.63
N ASP A 447 15.68 6.45 9.89
CA ASP A 447 16.43 5.98 8.73
C ASP A 447 17.94 5.99 9.05
N LYS A 448 18.69 5.03 8.50
CA LYS A 448 20.17 5.02 8.60
C LYS A 448 20.81 6.18 7.83
N ALA A 449 20.13 6.72 6.81
CA ALA A 449 20.59 7.87 6.02
C ALA A 449 20.32 9.21 6.73
N GLU A 450 19.13 9.39 7.31
CA GLU A 450 18.77 10.53 8.17
C GLU A 450 18.30 10.01 9.54
N PRO A 451 19.14 10.09 10.59
CA PRO A 451 18.92 9.32 11.82
C PRO A 451 17.62 9.67 12.55
N TYR A 452 17.08 10.88 12.36
CA TYR A 452 15.85 11.32 12.99
C TYR A 452 15.09 12.29 12.09
N LEU A 453 14.00 11.82 11.47
CA LEU A 453 13.01 12.67 10.82
C LEU A 453 11.72 12.60 11.62
N LEU A 454 11.31 13.73 12.20
CA LEU A 454 10.04 13.84 12.91
C LEU A 454 9.00 14.42 11.97
N VAL A 455 7.88 13.73 11.83
CA VAL A 455 6.75 14.17 11.01
C VAL A 455 5.59 14.46 11.94
N VAL A 456 5.02 15.66 11.85
CA VAL A 456 3.81 16.04 12.57
C VAL A 456 2.76 16.52 11.58
N TRP A 457 1.49 16.18 11.83
CA TRP A 457 0.38 16.61 10.97
C TRP A 457 -0.87 16.96 11.77
N ASN A 458 -1.64 17.88 11.21
CA ASN A 458 -2.89 18.38 11.78
C ASN A 458 -3.85 18.73 10.64
N ASN A 459 -4.49 17.71 10.04
CA ASN A 459 -5.24 17.86 8.80
C ASN A 459 -6.36 18.92 8.86
N ARG A 460 -6.87 19.20 10.07
CA ARG A 460 -7.97 20.14 10.31
C ARG A 460 -7.54 21.43 11.01
N GLY A 461 -6.24 21.63 11.27
CA GLY A 461 -5.72 22.81 11.96
C GLY A 461 -6.27 23.01 13.38
N LEU A 462 -6.50 21.91 14.11
CA LEU A 462 -7.11 21.92 15.44
C LEU A 462 -6.16 22.57 16.47
N SER A 463 -6.64 23.58 17.18
CA SER A 463 -5.84 24.35 18.14
C SER A 463 -5.43 23.59 19.40
N GLY A 464 -6.12 22.49 19.72
CA GLY A 464 -5.80 21.62 20.84
C GLY A 464 -4.61 20.70 20.58
N PHE A 465 -4.18 20.52 19.34
CA PHE A 465 -3.00 19.74 19.00
C PHE A 465 -1.77 20.66 18.89
N ARG A 466 -0.89 20.58 19.89
CA ARG A 466 0.21 21.53 20.08
C ARG A 466 1.54 20.81 20.18
N TYR A 467 2.61 21.50 19.81
CA TYR A 467 3.96 20.96 19.94
C TYR A 467 4.91 21.94 20.64
N HIS A 468 5.94 21.37 21.26
CA HIS A 468 7.12 22.06 21.74
C HIS A 468 8.34 21.30 21.26
N PHE A 469 9.13 21.91 20.40
CA PHE A 469 10.40 21.37 19.93
C PHE A 469 11.55 22.19 20.47
N ALA A 470 12.52 21.53 21.10
CA ALA A 470 13.72 22.12 21.65
C ALA A 470 14.96 21.35 21.16
N GLN A 471 16.04 22.06 20.88
CA GLN A 471 17.31 21.44 20.50
C GLN A 471 18.52 22.25 20.97
N LEU A 472 19.59 21.53 21.28
CA LEU A 472 20.89 22.05 21.66
C LEU A 472 21.86 21.91 20.49
N ARG A 473 22.41 23.04 20.05
CA ARG A 473 23.35 23.23 18.94
C ARG A 473 24.70 23.77 19.46
N PRO A 474 25.57 22.93 20.04
CA PRO A 474 26.81 23.37 20.70
C PRO A 474 27.80 24.08 19.76
N GLU A 475 27.71 23.80 18.46
CA GLU A 475 28.54 24.35 17.39
C GLU A 475 28.29 25.85 17.15
N LYS A 476 27.16 26.39 17.61
CA LYS A 476 26.87 27.82 17.51
C LYS A 476 27.74 28.62 18.47
N TRP A 477 28.40 29.64 17.93
CA TRP A 477 29.36 30.47 18.67
C TRP A 477 28.70 31.19 19.84
N PHE A 478 27.57 31.85 19.60
CA PHE A 478 26.85 32.62 20.60
C PHE A 478 25.98 31.73 21.48
N ALA A 479 26.10 31.87 22.81
CA ALA A 479 25.34 31.07 23.76
C ALA A 479 23.82 31.13 23.56
N ARG A 480 23.28 32.26 23.08
CA ARG A 480 21.85 32.43 22.78
C ARG A 480 21.38 31.63 21.56
N GLU A 481 22.28 31.27 20.66
CA GLU A 481 21.98 30.48 19.45
C GLU A 481 22.18 28.98 19.70
N ARG A 482 22.84 28.61 20.81
CA ARG A 482 23.06 27.20 21.17
C ARG A 482 21.78 26.50 21.59
N PHE A 483 20.78 27.21 22.10
CA PHE A 483 19.49 26.63 22.45
C PHE A 483 18.41 27.22 21.53
N GLY A 484 17.80 26.37 20.72
CA GLY A 484 16.65 26.72 19.90
C GLY A 484 15.39 26.05 20.44
N SER A 485 14.31 26.82 20.59
CA SER A 485 12.98 26.29 20.91
C SER A 485 11.91 26.88 20.00
N SER A 486 10.88 26.08 19.73
CA SER A 486 9.67 26.48 19.02
C SER A 486 8.47 25.84 19.70
N VAL A 487 7.40 26.62 19.88
CA VAL A 487 6.13 26.19 20.48
C VAL A 487 5.01 26.70 19.60
N GLY A 488 3.97 25.91 19.38
CA GLY A 488 2.81 26.37 18.65
C GLY A 488 1.74 25.32 18.45
N ILE A 489 0.69 25.71 17.72
CA ILE A 489 -0.25 24.78 17.12
C ILE A 489 0.49 24.02 16.03
N THR A 490 0.32 22.71 15.99
CA THR A 490 0.93 21.88 14.94
C THR A 490 0.35 22.27 13.58
N PRO A 491 1.18 22.55 12.56
CA PRO A 491 0.71 22.90 11.22
C PRO A 491 0.05 21.71 10.52
N GLY A 492 -0.58 21.95 9.36
CA GLY A 492 -1.18 20.89 8.54
C GLY A 492 -0.21 19.74 8.27
N PHE A 493 1.04 20.08 7.97
CA PHE A 493 2.17 19.16 7.91
C PHE A 493 3.46 19.90 8.26
N GLN A 494 4.38 19.21 8.96
CA GLN A 494 5.75 19.66 9.12
C GLN A 494 6.69 18.47 9.29
N ALA A 495 7.77 18.49 8.50
CA ALA A 495 8.94 17.64 8.66
C ALA A 495 10.01 18.39 9.46
N ILE A 496 10.39 17.88 10.62
CA ILE A 496 11.42 18.42 11.49
C ILE A 496 12.64 17.50 11.44
N ARG A 497 13.77 18.04 10.97
CA ARG A 497 15.08 17.39 11.01
C ARG A 497 15.91 18.01 12.12
N PRO A 498 16.11 17.34 13.26
CA PRO A 498 16.91 17.89 14.34
C PRO A 498 18.38 18.01 13.93
N GLU A 499 18.95 19.21 14.07
CA GLU A 499 20.36 19.48 13.75
C GLU A 499 21.26 19.38 14.99
N GLY A 500 20.66 19.48 16.19
CA GLY A 500 21.40 19.55 17.44
C GLY A 500 21.96 18.20 17.95
N GLN A 501 23.04 18.27 18.75
CA GLN A 501 23.56 17.12 19.50
C GLN A 501 22.53 16.51 20.46
N ARG A 502 21.56 17.29 20.93
CA ARG A 502 20.41 16.81 21.71
C ARG A 502 19.17 17.55 21.28
N TRP A 503 18.05 16.84 21.22
CA TRP A 503 16.77 17.43 20.87
C TRP A 503 15.64 16.71 21.60
N ARG A 504 14.53 17.43 21.78
CA ARG A 504 13.27 16.95 22.32
C ARG A 504 12.12 17.52 21.52
N LEU A 505 11.21 16.66 21.08
CA LEU A 505 9.88 17.06 20.61
C LEU A 505 8.86 16.55 21.62
N THR A 506 8.01 17.44 22.11
CA THR A 506 6.84 17.10 22.92
C THR A 506 5.59 17.52 22.15
N VAL A 507 4.61 16.63 22.06
CA VAL A 507 3.33 16.88 21.39
C VAL A 507 2.20 16.65 22.38
N ASP A 508 1.36 17.66 22.56
CA ASP A 508 0.17 17.67 23.40
C ASP A 508 -1.07 17.41 22.54
N TYR A 509 -1.75 16.31 22.84
CA TYR A 509 -3.01 15.91 22.25
C TYR A 509 -4.16 16.43 23.12
N PHE A 510 -4.58 17.67 22.86
CA PHE A 510 -5.78 18.28 23.45
C PHE A 510 -5.76 18.38 24.98
N GLY A 511 -4.58 18.34 25.62
CA GLY A 511 -4.45 18.28 27.08
C GLY A 511 -4.76 16.91 27.69
N LEU A 512 -5.08 15.91 26.87
CA LEU A 512 -5.49 14.57 27.29
C LEU A 512 -4.32 13.59 27.34
N GLN A 513 -3.37 13.75 26.41
CA GLN A 513 -2.20 12.91 26.32
C GLN A 513 -1.02 13.71 25.80
N THR A 514 0.19 13.38 26.28
CA THR A 514 1.42 13.99 25.78
C THR A 514 2.37 12.90 25.31
N LEU A 515 2.91 13.05 24.11
CA LEU A 515 4.00 12.22 23.58
C LEU A 515 5.30 13.02 23.61
N SER A 516 6.41 12.35 23.91
CA SER A 516 7.74 12.96 23.87
C SER A 516 8.73 12.06 23.16
N PHE A 517 9.49 12.66 22.26
CA PHE A 517 10.58 12.05 21.51
C PHE A 517 11.86 12.78 21.89
N ASP A 518 12.88 12.02 22.25
CA ASP A 518 14.20 12.54 22.58
C ASP A 518 15.23 11.85 21.71
N GLY A 519 16.24 12.59 21.28
CA GLY A 519 17.35 12.01 20.56
C GLY A 519 18.66 12.73 20.80
N ARG A 520 19.74 12.06 20.40
CA ARG A 520 21.08 12.63 20.37
C ARG A 520 21.55 12.67 18.92
N GLY A 521 21.99 13.83 18.44
CA GLY A 521 22.63 13.94 17.14
C GLY A 521 23.89 13.07 17.09
N ARG A 522 24.33 12.69 15.88
CA ARG A 522 25.64 12.04 15.72
C ARG A 522 26.70 13.01 16.26
N SER A 523 27.47 12.58 17.25
CA SER A 523 28.80 13.14 17.44
C SER A 523 29.62 12.65 16.26
N ASP A 524 30.12 13.57 15.43
CA ASP A 524 31.06 13.26 14.35
C ASP A 524 32.20 12.34 14.81
#